data_AF-A0A8H3AFT6-F1
#
_entry.id   AF-A0A8H3AFT6-F1
#
_cell.length_a   1.000
_cell.length_b   1.000
_cell.length_c   1.000
_cell.angle_alpha   90.00
_cell.angle_beta   90.00
_cell.angle_gamma   90.00
#
_symmetry.space_group_name_H-M   'P 1'
#
loop_
_entity.id
_entity.type
_entity.pdbx_description
1 polymer ?
#
loop_
_entity_poly.entity_id
_entity_poly.type
_entity_poly.pdbx_seq_one_letter_code
_entity_poly.pdbx_strand_id
1 'polypeptide(L)'
;MRENLSSIIDSLPYLTSATVQLPLLDTEGGLFGAGDGGVVGIKNFRTSAHKDIDGLDNFIAQHLNTQGPLPPLSTNAPYILAVWGEIIAANPVQAIGKTFNLPKEKGRGKDAGTVKVDVVADEGRRWIRVNTIKNSRLMAEIHELDGYDSESSEEDSPQNGTIVTPSSENSIIRMTKSLLAAAKHHVVPDTGDVPQITLRLTRLEIDSTNSDDPIDVRIIRTVKDLEEMGIDVQLGERPFPPRLVAPTSHPPAILRPTRRVSLDLSLIIALVSDLTHAPLPLNEADAYERFKPLTRVWKSGKLFRSTVIDPNDPSSDDEGENETNGGEDVVKDSHEHSRALALQLLSEMRHSLLDEMASYLKSDHPLEFWTTPEAHQRCAKIVQKIGGVGERRRARALFEPDGAQAFWEGSRFGEAYIPGLVPLQVYSEHIPTVASLSGSKPTISHEIFARRLFRTCRILLSPSHAEAQARLKGTAVPLGYATELGPPGDTPLAPSIDTCTPSPSVLAGSRPNTRLTAHTVRSMLWGVSSRVTTLTANRASVRAVLREMKILAGIGSNIEEPGEVRENDINGANGNEEVEVGDDGVAVLWVVEPRSLAEQMRSDVVNAGEGVNA
;
A
#
# COMPACT_ATOMS: atom_id res chain seq x y z
N MET A 1 -37.75 7.07 2.34
CA MET A 1 -36.43 7.70 2.05
C MET A 1 -35.55 7.76 3.29
N ARG A 2 -35.96 8.44 4.37
CA ARG A 2 -35.21 8.54 5.63
C ARG A 2 -34.73 7.19 6.17
N GLU A 3 -35.64 6.23 6.33
CA GLU A 3 -35.32 4.88 6.82
C GLU A 3 -34.32 4.14 5.92
N ASN A 4 -34.46 4.27 4.61
CA ASN A 4 -33.51 3.67 3.66
C ASN A 4 -32.12 4.30 3.78
N LEU A 5 -32.01 5.61 4.00
CA LEU A 5 -30.71 6.26 4.26
C LEU A 5 -30.09 5.78 5.58
N SER A 6 -30.90 5.60 6.63
CA SER A 6 -30.43 5.02 7.89
C SER A 6 -29.92 3.58 7.68
N SER A 7 -30.66 2.77 6.91
CA SER A 7 -30.25 1.42 6.53
C SER A 7 -28.91 1.39 5.78
N ILE A 8 -28.67 2.39 4.91
CA ILE A 8 -27.37 2.56 4.24
C ILE A 8 -26.27 2.79 5.25
N ILE A 9 -26.42 3.77 6.14
CA ILE A 9 -25.41 4.12 7.15
C ILE A 9 -25.04 2.91 8.01
N ASP A 10 -26.06 2.18 8.43
CA ASP A 10 -25.92 0.95 9.20
C ASP A 10 -25.23 -0.18 8.42
N SER A 11 -25.39 -0.18 7.09
CA SER A 11 -24.81 -1.19 6.18
C SER A 11 -23.37 -0.88 5.76
N LEU A 12 -22.95 0.40 5.79
CA LEU A 12 -21.62 0.84 5.33
C LEU A 12 -20.45 0.12 6.01
N PRO A 13 -20.45 -0.16 7.33
CA PRO A 13 -19.39 -0.95 7.96
C PRO A 13 -19.20 -2.34 7.31
N TYR A 14 -20.28 -2.95 6.85
CA TYR A 14 -20.27 -4.29 6.26
C TYR A 14 -19.87 -4.30 4.79
N LEU A 15 -19.98 -3.16 4.09
CA LEU A 15 -19.39 -2.98 2.77
C LEU A 15 -17.87 -3.21 2.83
N THR A 16 -17.25 -2.82 3.95
CA THR A 16 -15.84 -3.07 4.25
C THR A 16 -15.60 -4.38 5.00
N SER A 17 -16.54 -4.95 5.76
CA SER A 17 -16.34 -6.29 6.36
C SER A 17 -16.33 -7.43 5.35
N ALA A 18 -16.74 -7.16 4.10
CA ALA A 18 -16.49 -8.02 2.94
C ALA A 18 -15.12 -7.77 2.28
N THR A 19 -14.25 -6.90 2.84
CA THR A 19 -12.87 -6.77 2.35
C THR A 19 -12.09 -8.01 2.73
N VAL A 20 -11.66 -8.71 1.71
CA VAL A 20 -10.74 -9.84 1.82
C VAL A 20 -9.53 -9.43 2.65
N GLN A 21 -9.24 -10.21 3.68
CA GLN A 21 -8.01 -10.10 4.44
C GLN A 21 -6.85 -10.09 3.44
N LEU A 22 -6.05 -9.02 3.45
CA LEU A 22 -4.86 -8.98 2.59
C LEU A 22 -4.04 -10.26 2.87
N PRO A 23 -3.46 -10.92 1.85
CA PRO A 23 -2.62 -12.10 2.06
C PRO A 23 -1.27 -11.71 2.66
N LEU A 24 -1.31 -11.03 3.80
CA LEU A 24 -0.20 -10.54 4.58
C LEU A 24 -0.29 -11.18 5.96
N LEU A 25 0.77 -11.88 6.33
CA LEU A 25 1.00 -12.32 7.69
C LEU A 25 1.77 -11.20 8.41
N ASP A 26 1.11 -10.51 9.32
CA ASP A 26 1.68 -9.46 10.18
C ASP A 26 1.46 -9.84 11.64
N THR A 27 2.48 -10.36 12.30
CA THR A 27 2.38 -10.97 13.65
C THR A 27 2.20 -9.98 14.78
N GLU A 28 2.73 -8.77 14.65
CA GLU A 28 2.65 -7.71 15.67
C GLU A 28 1.48 -6.73 15.45
N GLY A 29 0.74 -6.91 14.34
CA GLY A 29 -0.28 -5.96 13.91
C GLY A 29 0.28 -4.59 13.49
N GLY A 30 -0.61 -3.73 12.98
CA GLY A 30 -0.30 -2.32 12.74
C GLY A 30 0.48 -1.98 11.47
N LEU A 31 0.80 -2.92 10.55
CA LEU A 31 1.19 -2.53 9.18
C LEU A 31 0.06 -1.78 8.46
N PHE A 32 -1.17 -2.09 8.83
CA PHE A 32 -2.37 -1.39 8.44
C PHE A 32 -3.20 -1.07 9.68
N GLY A 33 -3.61 0.18 9.87
CA GLY A 33 -4.78 0.44 10.70
C GLY A 33 -5.98 -0.27 10.07
N ALA A 34 -6.93 -0.74 10.87
CA ALA A 34 -8.13 -1.47 10.44
C ALA A 34 -9.02 -0.77 9.37
N GLY A 35 -8.63 0.42 8.87
CA GLY A 35 -9.33 1.17 7.83
C GLY A 35 -8.65 1.20 6.46
N ASP A 36 -7.45 0.64 6.29
CA ASP A 36 -6.63 0.91 5.09
C ASP A 36 -6.95 -0.01 3.89
N GLY A 37 -7.87 -0.96 4.05
CA GLY A 37 -8.51 -1.72 2.96
C GLY A 37 -9.83 -1.11 2.47
N GLY A 38 -10.22 0.07 2.98
CA GLY A 38 -11.54 0.65 2.76
C GLY A 38 -11.78 1.16 1.34
N VAL A 39 -13.03 1.00 0.87
CA VAL A 39 -13.54 1.64 -0.36
C VAL A 39 -13.33 3.17 -0.27
N VAL A 40 -12.65 3.75 -1.27
CA VAL A 40 -12.36 5.20 -1.28
C VAL A 40 -13.66 5.99 -1.35
N GLY A 41 -13.74 7.11 -0.62
CA GLY A 41 -14.92 7.98 -0.64
C GLY A 41 -16.08 7.49 0.24
N ILE A 42 -15.93 6.37 0.94
CA ILE A 42 -16.96 5.85 1.86
C ILE A 42 -17.31 6.84 2.98
N LYS A 43 -16.32 7.56 3.52
CA LYS A 43 -16.53 8.60 4.55
C LYS A 43 -17.40 9.74 3.99
N ASN A 44 -17.05 10.26 2.81
CA ASN A 44 -17.78 11.34 2.17
C ASN A 44 -19.23 10.92 1.83
N PHE A 45 -19.40 9.69 1.35
CA PHE A 45 -20.72 9.12 1.08
C PHE A 45 -21.55 9.00 2.36
N ARG A 46 -20.95 8.49 3.46
CA ARG A 46 -21.59 8.46 4.79
C ARG A 46 -22.04 9.84 5.25
N THR A 47 -21.17 10.84 5.14
CA THR A 47 -21.48 12.21 5.54
C THR A 47 -22.61 12.80 4.69
N SER A 48 -22.64 12.52 3.38
CA SER A 48 -23.72 12.96 2.50
C SER A 48 -25.06 12.35 2.90
N ALA A 49 -25.09 11.05 3.23
CA ALA A 49 -26.30 10.37 3.68
C ALA A 49 -26.83 10.93 5.02
N HIS A 50 -25.94 11.21 5.99
CA HIS A 50 -26.33 11.84 7.26
C HIS A 50 -26.94 13.23 7.03
N LYS A 51 -26.32 14.06 6.20
CA LYS A 51 -26.83 15.41 5.90
C LYS A 51 -28.25 15.38 5.32
N ASP A 52 -28.56 14.42 4.44
CA ASP A 52 -29.91 14.27 3.91
C ASP A 52 -30.90 13.73 4.95
N ILE A 53 -30.47 12.85 5.88
CA ILE A 53 -31.31 12.43 7.00
C ILE A 53 -31.66 13.63 7.88
N ASP A 54 -30.67 14.44 8.27
CA ASP A 54 -30.89 15.64 9.08
C ASP A 54 -31.83 16.62 8.36
N GLY A 55 -31.66 16.79 7.04
CA GLY A 55 -32.55 17.61 6.22
C GLY A 55 -34.00 17.10 6.20
N LEU A 56 -34.18 15.77 6.06
CA LEU A 56 -35.50 15.13 6.09
C LEU A 56 -36.14 15.23 7.48
N ASP A 57 -35.38 15.00 8.55
CA ASP A 57 -35.87 15.08 9.93
C ASP A 57 -36.30 16.52 10.27
N ASN A 58 -35.52 17.52 9.85
CA ASN A 58 -35.88 18.94 9.99
C ASN A 58 -37.15 19.28 9.19
N PHE A 59 -37.26 18.82 7.95
CA PHE A 59 -38.44 19.06 7.12
C PHE A 59 -39.69 18.43 7.75
N ILE A 60 -39.60 17.19 8.23
CA ILE A 60 -40.68 16.51 8.94
C ILE A 60 -41.06 17.32 10.18
N ALA A 61 -40.09 17.63 11.05
CA ALA A 61 -40.34 18.37 12.29
C ALA A 61 -41.03 19.72 12.07
N GLN A 62 -40.62 20.46 11.04
CA GLN A 62 -41.21 21.76 10.68
C GLN A 62 -42.65 21.65 10.16
N HIS A 63 -43.02 20.53 9.55
CA HIS A 63 -44.29 20.39 8.83
C HIS A 63 -45.23 19.32 9.40
N LEU A 64 -44.89 18.68 10.53
CA LEU A 64 -45.69 17.65 11.19
C LEU A 64 -47.15 18.08 11.44
N ASN A 65 -47.38 19.36 11.73
CA ASN A 65 -48.70 19.91 12.08
C ASN A 65 -49.30 20.80 10.98
N THR A 66 -48.72 20.83 9.78
CA THR A 66 -49.19 21.68 8.68
C THR A 66 -50.43 21.07 8.04
N GLN A 67 -51.56 21.77 8.05
CA GLN A 67 -52.83 21.30 7.45
C GLN A 67 -53.03 21.72 5.98
N GLY A 68 -51.97 22.20 5.32
CA GLY A 68 -51.99 22.65 3.92
C GLY A 68 -51.02 21.87 3.02
N PRO A 69 -50.99 22.15 1.70
CA PRO A 69 -50.02 21.56 0.80
C PRO A 69 -48.60 21.88 1.26
N LEU A 70 -47.78 20.84 1.38
CA LEU A 70 -46.40 20.95 1.83
C LEU A 70 -45.56 21.69 0.78
N PRO A 71 -44.57 22.49 1.21
CA PRO A 71 -43.60 23.06 0.29
C PRO A 71 -42.77 21.95 -0.39
N PRO A 72 -42.16 22.24 -1.56
CA PRO A 72 -41.34 21.26 -2.26
C PRO A 72 -40.16 20.81 -1.40
N LEU A 73 -40.00 19.49 -1.29
CA LEU A 73 -38.91 18.88 -0.54
C LEU A 73 -37.59 19.01 -1.31
N SER A 74 -36.63 19.73 -0.74
CA SER A 74 -35.25 19.76 -1.22
C SER A 74 -34.45 18.63 -0.58
N THR A 75 -34.11 17.59 -1.35
CA THR A 75 -33.32 16.46 -0.87
C THR A 75 -32.53 15.81 -2.01
N ASN A 76 -31.34 15.30 -1.70
CA ASN A 76 -30.57 14.46 -2.63
C ASN A 76 -30.79 12.95 -2.37
N ALA A 77 -31.71 12.59 -1.47
CA ALA A 77 -31.97 11.20 -1.10
C ALA A 77 -32.18 10.26 -2.30
N PRO A 78 -32.97 10.61 -3.34
CA PRO A 78 -33.13 9.74 -4.51
C PRO A 78 -31.80 9.40 -5.21
N TYR A 79 -30.88 10.37 -5.31
CA TYR A 79 -29.56 10.14 -5.88
C TYR A 79 -28.71 9.24 -4.98
N ILE A 80 -28.70 9.47 -3.66
CA ILE A 80 -27.93 8.65 -2.71
C ILE A 80 -28.42 7.20 -2.72
N LEU A 81 -29.74 6.98 -2.74
CA LEU A 81 -30.35 5.65 -2.80
C LEU A 81 -29.99 4.92 -4.09
N ALA A 82 -30.01 5.62 -5.23
CA ALA A 82 -29.61 5.06 -6.51
C ALA A 82 -28.13 4.68 -6.56
N VAL A 83 -27.24 5.55 -6.04
CA VAL A 83 -25.81 5.24 -5.92
C VAL A 83 -25.58 4.04 -5.03
N TRP A 84 -26.31 3.91 -3.91
CA TRP A 84 -26.23 2.72 -3.06
C TRP A 84 -26.64 1.43 -3.77
N GLY A 85 -27.71 1.48 -4.57
CA GLY A 85 -28.12 0.34 -5.39
C GLY A 85 -27.01 -0.13 -6.34
N GLU A 86 -26.27 0.80 -6.95
CA GLU A 86 -25.11 0.46 -7.79
C GLU A 86 -23.90 -0.01 -6.99
N ILE A 87 -23.66 0.54 -5.79
CA ILE A 87 -22.59 0.07 -4.88
C ILE A 87 -22.81 -1.41 -4.54
N ILE A 88 -24.04 -1.82 -4.21
CA ILE A 88 -24.35 -3.22 -3.85
C ILE A 88 -24.29 -4.14 -5.07
N ALA A 89 -24.71 -3.67 -6.25
CA ALA A 89 -24.67 -4.47 -7.47
C ALA A 89 -23.26 -4.59 -8.07
N ALA A 90 -22.35 -3.68 -7.74
CA ALA A 90 -20.98 -3.67 -8.23
C ALA A 90 -20.07 -4.54 -7.33
N ASN A 91 -19.21 -5.35 -7.94
CA ASN A 91 -18.27 -6.20 -7.20
C ASN A 91 -16.96 -6.39 -7.97
N PRO A 92 -15.78 -6.23 -7.32
CA PRO A 92 -15.57 -5.49 -6.07
C PRO A 92 -15.62 -3.98 -6.30
N VAL A 93 -16.16 -3.24 -5.31
CA VAL A 93 -16.16 -1.76 -5.32
C VAL A 93 -14.80 -1.24 -4.87
N GLN A 94 -14.23 -0.31 -5.63
CA GLN A 94 -12.93 0.29 -5.35
C GLN A 94 -13.05 1.72 -4.82
N ALA A 95 -13.96 2.52 -5.41
CA ALA A 95 -14.17 3.91 -5.01
C ALA A 95 -15.61 4.36 -5.23
N ILE A 96 -16.05 5.29 -4.39
CA ILE A 96 -17.35 5.95 -4.43
C ILE A 96 -17.14 7.45 -4.62
N GLY A 97 -17.82 8.04 -5.61
CA GLY A 97 -17.82 9.48 -5.87
C GLY A 97 -16.46 10.04 -6.31
N LYS A 98 -15.66 9.25 -7.03
CA LYS A 98 -14.32 9.65 -7.48
C LYS A 98 -14.39 10.64 -8.65
N THR A 99 -13.49 11.61 -8.65
CA THR A 99 -13.37 12.60 -9.74
C THR A 99 -12.10 12.33 -10.56
N PHE A 100 -12.23 12.37 -11.87
CA PHE A 100 -11.16 12.16 -12.85
C PHE A 100 -10.89 13.44 -13.63
N ASN A 101 -9.63 13.70 -13.94
CA ASN A 101 -9.25 14.87 -14.72
C ASN A 101 -9.52 14.63 -16.22
N LEU A 102 -9.83 15.68 -16.96
CA LEU A 102 -9.90 15.65 -18.41
C LEU A 102 -8.51 15.98 -19.00
N PRO A 103 -8.18 15.49 -20.20
CA PRO A 103 -6.96 15.88 -20.88
C PRO A 103 -6.94 17.41 -21.09
N LYS A 104 -5.79 18.04 -20.86
CA LYS A 104 -5.64 19.49 -21.08
C LYS A 104 -5.73 19.81 -22.57
N GLU A 105 -6.68 20.65 -22.97
CA GLU A 105 -6.71 21.23 -24.32
C GLU A 105 -5.61 22.29 -24.46
N LYS A 106 -4.85 22.22 -25.55
CA LYS A 106 -3.81 23.23 -25.87
C LYS A 106 -4.50 24.57 -26.17
N GLY A 107 -4.44 25.52 -25.23
CA GLY A 107 -4.85 26.91 -25.45
C GLY A 107 -5.82 27.53 -24.43
N ARG A 108 -6.38 26.75 -23.50
CA ARG A 108 -7.22 27.29 -22.39
C ARG A 108 -6.47 27.27 -21.06
N GLY A 109 -6.59 28.36 -20.30
CA GLY A 109 -5.83 28.62 -19.08
C GLY A 109 -6.09 27.67 -17.90
N LYS A 110 -5.01 27.44 -17.14
CA LYS A 110 -4.76 26.82 -15.82
C LYS A 110 -5.53 25.59 -15.31
N ASP A 111 -6.83 25.43 -15.52
CA ASP A 111 -7.57 24.32 -14.88
C ASP A 111 -8.08 23.30 -15.91
N ALA A 112 -7.57 22.07 -15.82
CA ALA A 112 -8.11 20.94 -16.56
C ALA A 112 -9.53 20.66 -16.04
N GLY A 113 -10.52 20.53 -16.93
CA GLY A 113 -11.86 20.13 -16.54
C GLY A 113 -11.86 18.77 -15.82
N THR A 114 -12.90 18.48 -15.05
CA THR A 114 -13.01 17.22 -14.31
C THR A 114 -14.37 16.55 -14.52
N VAL A 115 -14.41 15.23 -14.34
CA VAL A 115 -15.65 14.45 -14.41
C VAL A 115 -15.77 13.53 -13.20
N LYS A 116 -16.95 13.50 -12.60
CA LYS A 116 -17.26 12.63 -11.46
C LYS A 116 -17.79 11.28 -11.94
N VAL A 117 -17.34 10.21 -11.30
CA VAL A 117 -17.84 8.84 -11.42
C VAL A 117 -18.36 8.42 -10.04
N ASP A 118 -19.58 7.90 -9.97
CA ASP A 118 -20.22 7.62 -8.69
C ASP A 118 -19.75 6.30 -8.08
N VAL A 119 -19.53 5.28 -8.91
CA VAL A 119 -18.97 3.99 -8.48
C VAL A 119 -17.89 3.55 -9.45
N VAL A 120 -16.71 3.26 -8.92
CA VAL A 120 -15.59 2.62 -9.65
C VAL A 120 -15.46 1.20 -9.12
N ALA A 121 -15.58 0.22 -10.01
CA ALA A 121 -15.61 -1.19 -9.69
C ALA A 121 -14.77 -2.02 -10.66
N ASP A 122 -14.62 -3.31 -10.38
CA ASP A 122 -13.89 -4.27 -11.21
C ASP A 122 -12.48 -3.75 -11.54
N GLU A 123 -11.74 -3.38 -10.50
CA GLU A 123 -10.38 -2.83 -10.62
C GLU A 123 -10.26 -1.56 -11.48
N GLY A 124 -11.34 -0.79 -11.57
CA GLY A 124 -11.39 0.40 -12.41
C GLY A 124 -11.76 0.12 -13.87
N ARG A 125 -12.01 -1.13 -14.24
CA ARG A 125 -12.54 -1.53 -15.55
C ARG A 125 -13.98 -1.11 -15.75
N ARG A 126 -14.74 -0.90 -14.66
CA ARG A 126 -16.14 -0.49 -14.73
C ARG A 126 -16.35 0.83 -14.01
N TRP A 127 -16.87 1.81 -14.73
CA TRP A 127 -17.25 3.13 -14.22
C TRP A 127 -18.75 3.28 -14.31
N ILE A 128 -19.39 3.64 -13.19
CA ILE A 128 -20.84 3.83 -13.13
C ILE A 128 -21.13 5.28 -12.76
N ARG A 129 -21.92 5.95 -13.61
CA ARG A 129 -22.46 7.29 -13.37
C ARG A 129 -23.96 7.20 -13.18
N VAL A 130 -24.46 7.77 -12.09
CA VAL A 130 -25.89 7.89 -11.79
C VAL A 130 -26.35 9.31 -12.10
N ASN A 131 -27.43 9.43 -12.87
CA ASN A 131 -28.10 10.69 -13.18
C ASN A 131 -29.61 10.56 -12.95
N THR A 132 -30.20 11.55 -12.28
CA THR A 132 -31.60 11.58 -11.85
C THR A 132 -32.47 12.50 -12.72
N ILE A 133 -32.02 12.85 -13.92
CA ILE A 133 -32.77 13.67 -14.88
C ILE A 133 -34.11 13.03 -15.23
N LYS A 134 -35.16 13.87 -15.34
CA LYS A 134 -36.51 13.48 -15.77
C LYS A 134 -36.74 13.86 -17.23
N ASN A 135 -37.74 13.23 -17.84
CA ASN A 135 -38.23 13.58 -19.18
C ASN A 135 -38.49 15.09 -19.32
N SER A 136 -39.24 15.70 -18.40
CA SER A 136 -39.56 17.15 -18.46
C SER A 136 -38.33 18.05 -18.42
N ARG A 137 -37.29 17.69 -17.67
CA ARG A 137 -36.06 18.48 -17.60
C ARG A 137 -35.23 18.34 -18.87
N LEU A 138 -35.11 17.12 -19.40
CA LEU A 138 -34.43 16.89 -20.66
C LEU A 138 -35.16 17.60 -21.81
N MET A 139 -36.49 17.58 -21.82
CA MET A 139 -37.28 18.32 -22.80
C MET A 139 -37.06 19.82 -22.73
N ALA A 140 -36.98 20.40 -21.52
CA ALA A 140 -36.64 21.81 -21.38
C ALA A 140 -35.26 22.14 -22.00
N GLU A 141 -34.25 21.29 -21.79
CA GLU A 141 -32.94 21.46 -22.42
C GLU A 141 -33.01 21.35 -23.94
N ILE A 142 -33.80 20.41 -24.47
CA ILE A 142 -33.98 20.26 -25.93
C ILE A 142 -34.69 21.49 -26.52
N HIS A 143 -35.74 21.99 -25.87
CA HIS A 143 -36.43 23.19 -26.32
C HIS A 143 -35.55 24.45 -26.25
N GLU A 144 -34.71 24.55 -25.22
CA GLU A 144 -33.70 25.62 -25.13
C GLU A 144 -32.77 25.55 -26.35
N LEU A 145 -32.30 24.36 -26.74
CA LEU A 145 -31.43 24.17 -27.91
C LEU A 145 -32.13 24.52 -29.23
N ASP A 146 -33.37 24.09 -29.42
CA ASP A 146 -34.16 24.37 -30.64
C ASP A 146 -34.42 25.88 -30.81
N GLY A 147 -34.59 26.60 -29.70
CA GLY A 147 -34.77 28.05 -29.70
C GLY A 147 -33.56 28.81 -30.23
N TYR A 148 -32.35 28.36 -29.89
CA TYR A 148 -31.12 28.98 -30.38
C TYR A 148 -30.86 28.73 -31.88
N ASP A 149 -31.31 27.60 -32.43
CA ASP A 149 -31.15 27.29 -33.86
C ASP A 149 -32.07 28.13 -34.77
N SER A 150 -33.17 28.67 -34.23
CA SER A 150 -34.16 29.43 -35.01
C SER A 150 -33.89 30.94 -35.10
N GLU A 151 -32.99 31.48 -34.27
CA GLU A 151 -32.67 32.93 -34.22
C GLU A 151 -31.44 33.30 -35.09
N SER A 152 -30.77 32.33 -35.70
CA SER A 152 -29.54 32.54 -36.50
C SER A 152 -29.82 32.90 -37.98
N SER A 153 -30.80 33.76 -38.24
CA SER A 153 -31.05 34.28 -39.59
C SER A 153 -31.61 35.69 -39.51
N GLU A 154 -30.79 36.67 -39.07
CA GLU A 154 -30.86 38.07 -39.52
C GLU A 154 -29.68 38.92 -38.94
N GLU A 155 -28.81 39.34 -39.86
CA GLU A 155 -27.94 40.53 -39.97
C GLU A 155 -27.01 41.04 -38.83
N ASP A 156 -25.72 41.12 -39.20
CA ASP A 156 -24.61 41.99 -38.78
C ASP A 156 -24.74 42.88 -37.52
N SER A 157 -23.94 42.58 -36.49
CA SER A 157 -23.25 43.61 -35.71
C SER A 157 -21.94 43.10 -35.06
N PRO A 158 -20.82 43.86 -35.12
CA PRO A 158 -19.56 43.45 -34.50
C PRO A 158 -19.46 44.05 -33.09
N GLN A 159 -19.72 43.24 -32.06
CA GLN A 159 -19.35 43.60 -30.69
C GLN A 159 -18.50 42.50 -30.04
N ASN A 160 -17.26 42.89 -29.73
CA ASN A 160 -16.32 42.17 -28.90
C ASN A 160 -16.92 41.88 -27.52
N GLY A 161 -17.52 40.70 -27.38
CA GLY A 161 -17.73 40.02 -26.11
C GLY A 161 -17.38 38.56 -26.34
N THR A 162 -16.72 37.92 -25.37
CA THR A 162 -16.43 36.48 -25.40
C THR A 162 -17.75 35.71 -25.35
N ILE A 163 -18.42 35.58 -26.49
CA ILE A 163 -19.67 34.82 -26.63
C ILE A 163 -19.28 33.35 -26.48
N VAL A 164 -19.67 32.77 -25.34
CA VAL A 164 -19.71 31.32 -25.18
C VAL A 164 -20.77 30.83 -26.14
N THR A 165 -20.36 30.31 -27.29
CA THR A 165 -21.26 29.65 -28.24
C THR A 165 -22.03 28.55 -27.49
N PRO A 166 -23.38 28.58 -27.47
CA PRO A 166 -24.16 27.53 -26.82
C PRO A 166 -23.82 26.20 -27.49
N SER A 167 -23.54 25.19 -26.65
CA SER A 167 -23.27 23.83 -27.12
C SER A 167 -24.54 23.29 -27.77
N SER A 168 -24.47 22.76 -28.99
CA SER A 168 -25.59 22.13 -29.71
C SER A 168 -26.06 20.80 -29.10
N GLU A 169 -25.72 20.53 -27.84
CA GLU A 169 -25.82 19.21 -27.22
C GLU A 169 -26.40 19.34 -25.82
N ASN A 170 -27.34 18.44 -25.48
CA ASN A 170 -27.93 18.40 -24.14
C ASN A 170 -26.92 17.96 -23.07
N SER A 171 -27.28 18.18 -21.81
CA SER A 171 -26.37 17.97 -20.68
C SER A 171 -25.89 16.52 -20.52
N ILE A 172 -26.73 15.54 -20.86
CA ILE A 172 -26.40 14.12 -20.73
C ILE A 172 -25.35 13.72 -21.78
N ILE A 173 -25.54 14.13 -23.04
CA ILE A 173 -24.57 13.85 -24.12
C ILE A 173 -23.20 14.46 -23.78
N ARG A 174 -23.17 15.71 -23.33
CA ARG A 174 -21.93 16.40 -22.93
C ARG A 174 -21.22 15.70 -21.77
N MET A 175 -21.98 15.25 -20.77
CA MET A 175 -21.45 14.46 -19.66
C MET A 175 -20.85 13.14 -20.15
N THR A 176 -21.52 12.43 -21.04
CA THR A 176 -21.04 11.16 -21.62
C THR A 176 -19.76 11.34 -22.42
N LYS A 177 -19.66 12.39 -23.24
CA LYS A 177 -18.41 12.73 -23.95
C LYS A 177 -17.26 12.99 -22.98
N SER A 178 -17.52 13.70 -21.89
CA SER A 178 -16.53 13.97 -20.85
C SER A 178 -16.10 12.69 -20.14
N LEU A 179 -17.03 11.79 -19.82
CA LEU A 179 -16.74 10.48 -19.25
C LEU A 179 -15.86 9.64 -20.19
N LEU A 180 -16.20 9.57 -21.48
CA LEU A 180 -15.40 8.82 -22.47
C LEU A 180 -14.01 9.43 -22.67
N ALA A 181 -13.88 10.76 -22.71
CA ALA A 181 -12.60 11.44 -22.78
C ALA A 181 -11.73 11.14 -21.55
N ALA A 182 -12.32 11.19 -20.35
CA ALA A 182 -11.63 10.84 -19.12
C ALA A 182 -11.23 9.36 -19.08
N ALA A 183 -12.10 8.44 -19.50
CA ALA A 183 -11.83 7.00 -19.54
C ALA A 183 -10.69 6.65 -20.50
N LYS A 184 -10.63 7.29 -21.67
CA LYS A 184 -9.51 7.16 -22.61
C LYS A 184 -8.19 7.69 -22.05
N HIS A 185 -8.25 8.70 -21.18
CA HIS A 185 -7.06 9.26 -20.53
C HIS A 185 -6.62 8.45 -19.30
N HIS A 186 -7.58 7.89 -18.56
CA HIS A 186 -7.39 7.09 -17.36
C HIS A 186 -7.69 5.61 -17.64
N VAL A 187 -6.93 5.05 -18.58
CA VAL A 187 -7.04 3.63 -18.92
C VAL A 187 -6.78 2.75 -17.70
N VAL A 188 -7.38 1.56 -17.71
CA VAL A 188 -7.19 0.55 -16.69
C VAL A 188 -5.69 0.25 -16.61
N PRO A 189 -5.08 0.48 -15.45
CA PRO A 189 -3.68 0.18 -15.24
C PRO A 189 -3.42 -1.32 -15.62
N ASP A 190 -2.33 -1.63 -16.34
CA ASP A 190 -1.88 -2.96 -16.84
C ASP A 190 -2.38 -3.38 -18.21
N THR A 191 -3.68 -3.29 -18.45
CA THR A 191 -4.24 -3.73 -19.73
C THR A 191 -4.22 -2.64 -20.79
N GLY A 192 -4.16 -1.37 -20.37
CA GLY A 192 -4.37 -0.24 -21.28
C GLY A 192 -5.81 -0.16 -21.80
N ASP A 193 -6.69 -1.05 -21.31
CA ASP A 193 -8.11 -1.08 -21.63
C ASP A 193 -8.78 0.21 -21.18
N VAL A 194 -9.66 0.73 -22.02
CA VAL A 194 -10.55 1.83 -21.63
C VAL A 194 -11.64 1.25 -20.72
N PRO A 195 -11.91 1.85 -19.55
CA PRO A 195 -13.00 1.42 -18.68
C PRO A 195 -14.34 1.40 -19.41
N GLN A 196 -15.13 0.35 -19.19
CA GLN A 196 -16.52 0.28 -19.60
C GLN A 196 -17.34 1.24 -18.73
N ILE A 197 -18.11 2.11 -19.40
CA ILE A 197 -18.92 3.13 -18.74
C ILE A 197 -20.39 2.68 -18.77
N THR A 198 -21.00 2.63 -17.59
CA THR A 198 -22.44 2.49 -17.41
C THR A 198 -23.03 3.81 -16.96
N LEU A 199 -24.05 4.29 -17.69
CA LEU A 199 -24.85 5.46 -17.32
C LEU A 199 -26.23 5.01 -16.85
N ARG A 200 -26.47 5.14 -15.55
CA ARG A 200 -27.75 4.88 -14.91
C ARG A 200 -28.63 6.13 -14.94
N LEU A 201 -29.73 6.10 -15.68
CA LEU A 201 -30.71 7.18 -15.78
C LEU A 201 -31.98 6.79 -14.99
N THR A 202 -32.03 7.20 -13.73
CA THR A 202 -33.01 6.60 -12.78
C THR A 202 -34.45 7.07 -12.98
N ARG A 203 -34.65 8.24 -13.59
CA ARG A 203 -35.96 8.89 -13.74
C ARG A 203 -36.29 9.26 -15.18
N LEU A 204 -35.50 8.74 -16.12
CA LEU A 204 -35.77 8.89 -17.55
C LEU A 204 -36.57 7.69 -18.03
N GLU A 205 -37.68 7.95 -18.69
CA GLU A 205 -38.63 6.95 -19.18
C GLU A 205 -38.70 7.00 -20.69
N ILE A 206 -38.64 5.83 -21.34
CA ILE A 206 -38.77 5.67 -22.80
C ILE A 206 -39.98 4.81 -23.20
N ASP A 207 -40.58 4.11 -22.25
CA ASP A 207 -41.72 3.23 -22.49
C ASP A 207 -43.03 3.93 -22.07
N SER A 208 -44.00 3.95 -22.98
CA SER A 208 -45.31 4.57 -22.76
C SER A 208 -46.20 3.79 -21.78
N THR A 209 -45.71 2.72 -21.16
CA THR A 209 -46.49 1.85 -20.27
C THR A 209 -46.74 2.48 -18.90
N ASN A 210 -45.96 3.49 -18.51
CA ASN A 210 -46.02 4.12 -17.19
C ASN A 210 -46.67 5.53 -17.19
N SER A 211 -47.04 6.04 -18.37
CA SER A 211 -47.47 7.43 -18.60
C SER A 211 -48.63 7.46 -19.60
N ASP A 212 -49.71 8.18 -19.26
CA ASP A 212 -50.83 8.43 -20.19
C ASP A 212 -50.44 9.39 -21.34
N ASP A 213 -49.35 10.15 -21.17
CA ASP A 213 -48.84 11.07 -22.18
C ASP A 213 -47.83 10.39 -23.12
N PRO A 214 -47.87 10.67 -24.44
CA PRO A 214 -46.92 10.13 -25.41
C PRO A 214 -45.50 10.68 -25.14
N ILE A 215 -44.52 9.78 -25.08
CA ILE A 215 -43.11 10.16 -24.89
C ILE A 215 -42.57 10.81 -26.16
N ASP A 216 -41.91 11.96 -26.00
CA ASP A 216 -41.31 12.68 -27.12
C ASP A 216 -40.17 11.86 -27.76
N VAL A 217 -40.22 11.72 -29.08
CA VAL A 217 -39.26 10.94 -29.88
C VAL A 217 -37.80 11.41 -29.71
N ARG A 218 -37.58 12.68 -29.32
CA ARG A 218 -36.25 13.26 -29.09
C ARG A 218 -35.60 12.73 -27.82
N ILE A 219 -36.38 12.32 -26.81
CA ILE A 219 -35.87 11.63 -25.62
C ILE A 219 -35.34 10.26 -26.01
N ILE A 220 -36.13 9.51 -26.78
CA ILE A 220 -35.76 8.18 -27.29
C ILE A 220 -34.50 8.29 -28.15
N ARG A 221 -34.42 9.31 -29.01
CA ARG A 221 -33.23 9.60 -29.81
C ARG A 221 -32.00 9.87 -28.94
N THR A 222 -32.14 10.68 -27.89
CA THR A 222 -31.01 10.96 -26.97
C THR A 222 -30.48 9.67 -26.33
N VAL A 223 -31.35 8.73 -25.95
CA VAL A 223 -30.93 7.44 -25.40
C VAL A 223 -30.20 6.60 -26.45
N LYS A 224 -30.70 6.54 -27.68
CA LYS A 224 -30.00 5.86 -28.78
C LYS A 224 -28.64 6.48 -29.09
N ASP A 225 -28.55 7.81 -29.13
CA ASP A 225 -27.29 8.51 -29.36
C ASP A 225 -26.26 8.14 -28.28
N LEU A 226 -26.68 7.96 -27.03
CA LEU A 226 -25.81 7.50 -25.94
C LEU A 226 -25.33 6.06 -26.15
N GLU A 227 -26.21 5.14 -26.56
CA GLU A 227 -25.85 3.75 -26.85
C GLU A 227 -24.89 3.65 -28.05
N GLU A 228 -25.12 4.45 -29.11
CA GLU A 228 -24.26 4.54 -30.28
C GLU A 228 -22.85 5.07 -29.96
N MET A 229 -22.70 5.86 -28.89
CA MET A 229 -21.39 6.28 -28.37
C MET A 229 -20.61 5.14 -27.68
N GLY A 230 -21.22 3.97 -27.52
CA GLY A 230 -20.59 2.78 -26.95
C GLY A 230 -20.60 2.73 -25.42
N ILE A 231 -21.51 3.46 -24.76
CA ILE A 231 -21.75 3.33 -23.32
C ILE A 231 -22.95 2.42 -23.04
N ASP A 232 -22.92 1.76 -21.89
CA ASP A 232 -24.04 0.96 -21.39
C ASP A 232 -25.07 1.87 -20.71
N VAL A 233 -26.24 2.04 -21.30
CA VAL A 233 -27.32 2.88 -20.74
C VAL A 233 -28.30 1.99 -20.01
N GLN A 234 -28.56 2.29 -18.74
CA GLN A 234 -29.55 1.56 -17.97
C GLN A 234 -30.58 2.51 -17.37
N LEU A 235 -31.85 2.25 -17.65
CA LEU A 235 -32.97 3.09 -17.21
C LEU A 235 -33.56 2.59 -15.88
N GLY A 236 -34.27 3.48 -15.20
CA GLY A 236 -35.01 3.19 -13.96
C GLY A 236 -34.13 2.99 -12.73
N GLU A 237 -34.80 2.82 -11.58
CA GLU A 237 -34.15 2.53 -10.30
C GLU A 237 -34.02 1.02 -10.08
N ARG A 238 -32.94 0.61 -9.42
CA ARG A 238 -32.86 -0.75 -8.88
C ARG A 238 -33.79 -0.88 -7.68
N PRO A 239 -34.37 -2.07 -7.44
CA PRO A 239 -35.01 -2.36 -6.16
C PRO A 239 -34.05 -2.04 -5.02
N PHE A 240 -34.56 -1.37 -3.98
CA PHE A 240 -33.73 -1.01 -2.83
C PHE A 240 -33.17 -2.29 -2.19
N PRO A 241 -31.85 -2.44 -2.07
CA PRO A 241 -31.25 -3.68 -1.59
C PRO A 241 -31.57 -3.90 -0.11
N PRO A 242 -31.62 -5.17 0.35
CA PRO A 242 -31.74 -5.47 1.77
C PRO A 242 -30.54 -4.90 2.53
N ARG A 243 -30.76 -4.62 3.83
CA ARG A 243 -29.71 -4.17 4.75
C ARG A 243 -28.57 -5.19 4.76
N LEU A 244 -27.33 -4.73 4.63
CA LEU A 244 -26.17 -5.60 4.79
C LEU A 244 -26.09 -6.01 6.26
N VAL A 245 -25.87 -7.29 6.51
CA VAL A 245 -25.68 -7.85 7.84
C VAL A 245 -24.22 -8.25 7.96
N ALA A 246 -23.68 -8.26 9.18
CA ALA A 246 -22.38 -8.84 9.46
C ALA A 246 -22.30 -10.24 8.81
N PRO A 247 -21.20 -10.58 8.14
CA PRO A 247 -21.00 -11.95 7.67
C PRO A 247 -21.26 -12.91 8.83
N THR A 248 -22.12 -13.91 8.63
CA THR A 248 -22.23 -15.03 9.57
C THR A 248 -20.88 -15.76 9.54
N SER A 249 -20.01 -15.44 10.50
CA SER A 249 -18.59 -15.77 10.42
C SER A 249 -18.37 -17.28 10.46
N HIS A 250 -17.89 -17.85 9.36
CA HIS A 250 -16.83 -18.84 9.50
C HIS A 250 -15.60 -18.11 10.06
N PRO A 251 -14.83 -18.69 10.99
CA PRO A 251 -13.59 -18.08 11.44
C PRO A 251 -12.73 -17.78 10.20
N PRO A 252 -12.10 -16.59 10.11
CA PRO A 252 -11.24 -16.26 8.98
C PRO A 252 -10.19 -17.37 8.85
N ALA A 253 -10.01 -17.89 7.63
CA ALA A 253 -8.99 -18.88 7.37
C ALA A 253 -7.64 -18.33 7.84
N ILE A 254 -6.98 -19.02 8.76
CA ILE A 254 -5.66 -18.60 9.27
C ILE A 254 -4.70 -18.62 8.09
N LEU A 255 -4.17 -17.45 7.74
CA LEU A 255 -3.16 -17.34 6.69
C LEU A 255 -1.91 -18.14 7.08
N ARG A 256 -1.44 -18.99 6.18
CA ARG A 256 -0.22 -19.78 6.33
C ARG A 256 0.80 -19.42 5.26
N PRO A 257 2.09 -19.43 5.57
CA PRO A 257 3.12 -19.32 4.55
C PRO A 257 3.14 -20.57 3.67
N THR A 258 3.76 -20.44 2.51
CA THR A 258 4.00 -21.53 1.56
C THR A 258 5.14 -22.41 2.04
N ARG A 259 5.20 -23.66 1.55
CA ARG A 259 6.29 -24.60 1.87
C ARG A 259 7.66 -24.14 1.40
N ARG A 260 7.67 -23.43 0.27
CA ARG A 260 8.83 -22.72 -0.24
C ARG A 260 8.75 -21.27 0.22
N VAL A 261 9.72 -20.76 0.98
CA VAL A 261 9.71 -19.37 1.47
C VAL A 261 10.89 -18.61 0.89
N SER A 262 10.62 -17.41 0.36
CA SER A 262 11.66 -16.51 -0.16
C SER A 262 12.08 -15.50 0.90
N LEU A 263 13.34 -15.53 1.31
CA LEU A 263 13.92 -14.69 2.35
C LEU A 263 14.54 -13.42 1.75
N ASP A 264 14.11 -12.26 2.27
CA ASP A 264 14.74 -10.98 1.99
C ASP A 264 16.06 -10.78 2.76
N LEU A 265 16.92 -9.86 2.32
CA LEU A 265 18.19 -9.53 2.98
C LEU A 265 18.03 -9.26 4.48
N SER A 266 17.00 -8.51 4.86
CA SER A 266 16.71 -8.19 6.26
C SER A 266 16.53 -9.43 7.13
N LEU A 267 15.91 -10.48 6.58
CA LEU A 267 15.73 -11.74 7.28
C LEU A 267 17.01 -12.58 7.32
N ILE A 268 17.80 -12.59 6.25
CA ILE A 268 19.10 -13.31 6.25
C ILE A 268 20.01 -12.73 7.34
N ILE A 269 20.05 -11.40 7.47
CA ILE A 269 20.80 -10.73 8.55
C ILE A 269 20.24 -11.10 9.93
N ALA A 270 18.92 -11.15 10.07
CA ALA A 270 18.28 -11.58 11.30
C ALA A 270 18.67 -13.00 11.69
N LEU A 271 18.60 -13.94 10.74
CA LEU A 271 18.89 -15.35 10.95
C LEU A 271 20.34 -15.64 11.33
N VAL A 272 21.30 -14.80 10.95
CA VAL A 272 22.72 -15.01 11.31
C VAL A 272 23.12 -14.21 12.55
N SER A 273 22.27 -13.26 12.97
CA SER A 273 22.54 -12.34 14.07
C SER A 273 22.75 -13.06 15.39
N ASP A 274 23.69 -12.57 16.18
CA ASP A 274 23.88 -13.06 17.54
C ASP A 274 22.66 -12.89 18.44
N LEU A 275 21.78 -11.91 18.18
CA LEU A 275 20.53 -11.73 18.93
C LEU A 275 19.59 -12.94 18.81
N THR A 276 19.60 -13.61 17.65
CA THR A 276 18.80 -14.81 17.40
C THR A 276 19.43 -16.06 18.01
N HIS A 277 20.75 -16.11 18.20
CA HIS A 277 21.43 -17.33 18.63
C HIS A 277 21.92 -17.32 20.07
N ALA A 278 22.30 -16.17 20.61
CA ALA A 278 22.90 -16.06 21.94
C ALA A 278 21.91 -16.47 23.04
N PRO A 279 22.39 -16.99 24.17
CA PRO A 279 21.57 -17.24 25.35
C PRO A 279 20.81 -15.98 25.77
N LEU A 280 19.51 -16.14 26.04
CA LEU A 280 18.66 -15.05 26.48
C LEU A 280 19.11 -14.57 27.88
N PRO A 281 19.07 -13.26 28.16
CA PRO A 281 19.34 -12.73 29.49
C PRO A 281 18.23 -13.15 30.47
N LEU A 282 18.52 -13.13 31.77
CA LEU A 282 17.56 -13.59 32.79
C LEU A 282 16.47 -12.56 33.08
N ASN A 283 16.77 -11.28 32.87
CA ASN A 283 15.88 -10.17 33.17
C ASN A 283 16.17 -8.97 32.23
N GLU A 284 15.32 -7.95 32.30
CA GLU A 284 15.46 -6.77 31.44
C GLU A 284 16.75 -5.97 31.69
N ALA A 285 17.23 -5.92 32.94
CA ALA A 285 18.45 -5.18 33.28
C ALA A 285 19.69 -5.82 32.63
N ASP A 286 19.78 -7.14 32.67
CA ASP A 286 20.84 -7.91 31.99
C ASP A 286 20.83 -7.67 30.46
N ALA A 287 19.64 -7.50 29.86
CA ALA A 287 19.50 -7.20 28.43
C ALA A 287 20.08 -5.83 28.06
N TYR A 288 19.82 -4.81 28.88
CA TYR A 288 20.42 -3.48 28.72
C TYR A 288 21.91 -3.46 29.03
N GLU A 289 22.37 -4.24 30.02
CA GLU A 289 23.78 -4.35 30.37
C GLU A 289 24.62 -4.95 29.24
N ARG A 290 24.06 -5.94 28.52
CA ARG A 290 24.72 -6.59 27.38
C ARG A 290 25.08 -5.61 26.26
N PHE A 291 24.31 -4.56 26.05
CA PHE A 291 24.56 -3.55 25.01
C PHE A 291 24.88 -2.17 25.58
N LYS A 292 25.35 -2.08 26.83
CA LYS A 292 25.67 -0.79 27.43
C LYS A 292 26.79 -0.08 26.64
N PRO A 293 26.60 1.18 26.20
CA PRO A 293 27.65 1.93 25.53
C PRO A 293 28.89 2.04 26.42
N LEU A 294 30.06 1.70 25.88
CA LEU A 294 31.36 1.87 26.54
C LEU A 294 31.69 3.36 26.65
N THR A 295 31.14 4.03 27.66
CA THR A 295 31.35 5.47 27.92
C THR A 295 32.73 5.79 28.52
N ARG A 296 33.74 4.92 28.38
CA ARG A 296 34.95 5.00 29.20
C ARG A 296 36.29 5.10 28.47
N VAL A 297 36.42 5.91 27.42
CA VAL A 297 37.75 6.43 27.00
C VAL A 297 37.66 7.85 26.44
N TRP A 298 37.48 8.86 27.29
CA TRP A 298 37.65 10.28 26.88
C TRP A 298 38.65 11.05 27.74
N LYS A 299 39.36 10.36 28.65
CA LYS A 299 40.44 10.98 29.45
C LYS A 299 41.86 10.77 28.92
N SER A 300 42.05 10.13 27.78
CA SER A 300 43.32 10.18 27.06
C SER A 300 43.06 10.56 25.62
N GLY A 301 43.39 11.79 25.25
CA GLY A 301 43.26 12.33 23.90
C GLY A 301 44.14 11.57 22.90
N LYS A 302 43.65 10.41 22.44
CA LYS A 302 44.08 9.76 21.20
C LYS A 302 42.84 9.19 20.52
N LEU A 303 42.47 9.90 19.46
CA LEU A 303 41.54 9.55 18.40
C LEU A 303 41.40 8.02 18.22
N PHE A 304 40.18 7.49 18.39
CA PHE A 304 39.82 6.15 17.88
C PHE A 304 39.71 6.25 16.35
N ARG A 305 40.86 6.44 15.70
CA ARG A 305 41.01 6.26 14.26
C ARG A 305 40.99 4.76 14.03
N SER A 306 40.06 4.34 13.17
CA SER A 306 40.02 3.05 12.49
C SER A 306 41.39 2.33 12.50
N THR A 307 41.48 1.21 13.21
CA THR A 307 42.71 0.41 13.30
C THR A 307 42.89 -0.45 12.04
N VAL A 308 43.32 0.19 10.96
CA VAL A 308 44.21 -0.41 9.95
C VAL A 308 45.10 0.70 9.39
N ILE A 309 46.23 1.06 10.03
CA ILE A 309 47.32 1.78 9.35
C ILE A 309 48.70 1.31 9.86
N ASP A 310 49.55 1.04 8.86
CA ASP A 310 50.94 0.56 8.78
C ASP A 310 51.98 1.49 9.49
N PRO A 311 53.00 0.96 10.20
CA PRO A 311 53.87 1.74 11.10
C PRO A 311 55.01 2.59 10.47
N ASN A 312 54.94 3.05 9.21
CA ASN A 312 56.11 3.63 8.51
C ASN A 312 56.05 5.09 8.02
N ASP A 313 55.16 5.96 8.52
CA ASP A 313 55.13 7.36 8.05
C ASP A 313 55.46 8.36 9.17
N PRO A 314 56.55 9.17 9.07
CA PRO A 314 56.94 10.10 10.10
C PRO A 314 56.16 11.42 10.03
N SER A 315 55.88 11.94 11.22
CA SER A 315 55.23 13.20 11.58
C SER A 315 55.47 14.42 10.67
N SER A 316 54.38 15.10 10.33
CA SER A 316 54.39 16.55 10.10
C SER A 316 53.28 17.19 10.96
N ASP A 317 53.71 17.98 11.94
CA ASP A 317 52.86 18.86 12.72
C ASP A 317 52.36 20.01 11.84
N ASP A 318 51.04 20.20 11.74
CA ASP A 318 50.46 21.46 11.29
C ASP A 318 49.21 21.73 12.13
N GLU A 319 49.27 22.83 12.89
CA GLU A 319 48.20 23.31 13.77
C GLU A 319 47.12 23.99 12.93
N GLY A 320 45.88 23.51 13.06
CA GLY A 320 44.69 24.15 12.49
C GLY A 320 43.48 23.87 13.35
N GLU A 321 43.17 24.80 14.25
CA GLU A 321 42.00 24.82 15.11
C GLU A 321 40.70 24.75 14.27
N ASN A 322 39.93 23.67 14.43
CA ASN A 322 38.50 23.59 14.10
C ASN A 322 37.87 22.39 14.81
N GLU A 323 37.74 22.48 16.13
CA GLU A 323 36.77 21.72 16.94
C GLU A 323 35.67 22.73 17.33
N THR A 324 34.37 22.48 17.36
CA THR A 324 33.61 21.32 17.80
C THR A 324 32.17 21.46 17.27
N ASN A 325 31.63 20.43 16.62
CA ASN A 325 30.18 20.17 16.53
C ASN A 325 29.88 18.70 16.14
N GLY A 326 30.86 17.91 15.71
CA GLY A 326 30.66 16.50 15.31
C GLY A 326 30.66 15.47 16.46
N GLY A 327 31.08 15.83 17.68
CA GLY A 327 31.22 14.88 18.79
C GLY A 327 29.91 14.54 19.51
N GLU A 328 28.95 15.48 19.55
CA GLU A 328 27.70 15.31 20.28
C GLU A 328 26.70 14.40 19.53
N ASP A 329 26.65 14.53 18.20
CA ASP A 329 25.79 13.70 17.34
C ASP A 329 26.23 12.22 17.33
N VAL A 330 27.54 11.95 17.28
CA VAL A 330 28.08 10.57 17.23
C VAL A 330 27.82 9.81 18.55
N VAL A 331 27.89 10.49 19.69
CA VAL A 331 27.60 9.88 21.00
C VAL A 331 26.11 9.56 21.15
N LYS A 332 25.25 10.45 20.65
CA LYS A 332 23.80 10.25 20.64
C LYS A 332 23.41 9.05 19.77
N ASP A 333 23.97 8.94 18.56
CA ASP A 333 23.73 7.82 17.64
C ASP A 333 24.17 6.47 18.23
N SER A 334 25.31 6.44 18.92
CA SER A 334 25.81 5.21 19.58
C SER A 334 24.89 4.75 20.72
N HIS A 335 24.36 5.70 21.51
CA HIS A 335 23.45 5.40 22.61
C HIS A 335 22.08 4.94 22.09
N GLU A 336 21.59 5.55 21.01
CA GLU A 336 20.35 5.15 20.34
C GLU A 336 20.47 3.74 19.75
N HIS A 337 21.57 3.42 19.07
CA HIS A 337 21.80 2.09 18.49
C HIS A 337 21.92 1.00 19.56
N SER A 338 22.64 1.27 20.65
CA SER A 338 22.77 0.37 21.80
C SER A 338 21.42 0.07 22.46
N ARG A 339 20.59 1.10 22.65
CA ARG A 339 19.23 0.97 23.17
C ARG A 339 18.34 0.16 22.22
N ALA A 340 18.46 0.37 20.91
CA ALA A 340 17.72 -0.39 19.91
C ALA A 340 18.00 -1.90 20.01
N LEU A 341 19.28 -2.29 20.14
CA LEU A 341 19.67 -3.69 20.28
C LEU A 341 19.15 -4.31 21.59
N ALA A 342 19.16 -3.56 22.69
CA ALA A 342 18.58 -4.02 23.96
C ALA A 342 17.07 -4.24 23.83
N LEU A 343 16.33 -3.31 23.22
CA LEU A 343 14.89 -3.47 22.96
C LEU A 343 14.61 -4.68 22.06
N GLN A 344 15.46 -4.91 21.06
CA GLN A 344 15.35 -6.06 20.17
C GLN A 344 15.59 -7.39 20.93
N LEU A 345 16.53 -7.41 21.87
CA LEU A 345 16.76 -8.57 22.74
C LEU A 345 15.58 -8.82 23.68
N LEU A 346 14.96 -7.77 24.21
CA LEU A 346 13.73 -7.90 25.00
C LEU A 346 12.57 -8.48 24.19
N SER A 347 12.47 -8.12 22.91
CA SER A 347 11.50 -8.75 22.00
C SER A 347 11.79 -10.25 21.83
N GLU A 348 13.05 -10.63 21.59
CA GLU A 348 13.46 -12.03 21.49
C GLU A 348 13.21 -12.84 22.77
N MET A 349 13.23 -12.22 23.95
CA MET A 349 12.84 -12.88 25.21
C MET A 349 11.35 -13.17 25.30
N ARG A 350 10.50 -12.36 24.65
CA ARG A 350 9.04 -12.52 24.66
C ARG A 350 8.59 -13.49 23.58
N HIS A 351 9.09 -13.31 22.37
CA HIS A 351 8.81 -14.16 21.21
C HIS A 351 10.00 -14.17 20.28
N SER A 352 10.63 -15.34 20.13
CA SER A 352 11.82 -15.43 19.29
C SER A 352 11.45 -15.55 17.81
N LEU A 353 12.29 -14.99 16.93
CA LEU A 353 12.10 -15.10 15.48
C LEU A 353 11.96 -16.57 15.01
N LEU A 354 12.77 -17.47 15.59
CA LEU A 354 12.74 -18.88 15.19
C LEU A 354 11.52 -19.61 15.77
N ASP A 355 11.03 -19.24 16.95
CA ASP A 355 9.76 -19.76 17.48
C ASP A 355 8.58 -19.32 16.62
N GLU A 356 8.58 -18.06 16.20
CA GLU A 356 7.59 -17.51 15.28
C GLU A 356 7.59 -18.33 13.97
N MET A 357 8.78 -18.52 13.38
CA MET A 357 8.92 -19.29 12.16
C MET A 357 8.42 -20.74 12.32
N ALA A 358 8.82 -21.42 13.40
CA ALA A 358 8.41 -22.78 13.70
C ALA A 358 6.89 -22.91 13.92
N SER A 359 6.25 -21.86 14.47
CA SER A 359 4.81 -21.87 14.74
C SER A 359 3.97 -21.92 13.46
N TYR A 360 4.41 -21.21 12.41
CA TYR A 360 3.71 -21.12 11.12
C TYR A 360 4.13 -22.18 10.10
N LEU A 361 5.37 -22.68 10.19
CA LEU A 361 5.95 -23.60 9.21
C LEU A 361 5.76 -25.09 9.56
N LYS A 362 4.76 -25.44 10.39
CA LYS A 362 4.46 -26.83 10.71
C LYS A 362 3.99 -27.57 9.44
N SER A 363 4.86 -28.43 8.91
CA SER A 363 4.56 -29.25 7.73
C SER A 363 5.15 -30.65 7.88
N ASP A 364 4.40 -31.66 7.43
CA ASP A 364 4.88 -33.04 7.30
C ASP A 364 5.81 -33.22 6.07
N HIS A 365 5.91 -32.20 5.22
CA HIS A 365 6.72 -32.19 4.01
C HIS A 365 7.97 -31.30 4.17
N PRO A 366 9.04 -31.58 3.41
CA PRO A 366 10.27 -30.79 3.50
C PRO A 366 10.01 -29.34 3.09
N LEU A 367 10.48 -28.41 3.94
CA LEU A 367 10.48 -26.98 3.67
C LEU A 367 11.68 -26.60 2.79
N GLU A 368 11.49 -25.61 1.92
CA GLU A 368 12.55 -25.06 1.08
C GLU A 368 12.69 -23.56 1.31
N PHE A 369 13.91 -23.08 1.55
CA PHE A 369 14.18 -21.67 1.70
C PHE A 369 15.02 -21.16 0.54
N TRP A 370 14.64 -20.00 0.01
CA TRP A 370 15.28 -19.39 -1.13
C TRP A 370 15.61 -17.93 -0.86
N THR A 371 16.59 -17.38 -1.57
CA THR A 371 16.87 -15.94 -1.56
C THR A 371 17.39 -15.45 -2.90
N THR A 372 17.41 -14.12 -3.07
CA THR A 372 17.91 -13.50 -4.29
C THR A 372 19.45 -13.43 -4.30
N PRO A 373 20.11 -13.49 -5.47
CA PRO A 373 21.55 -13.30 -5.59
C PRO A 373 22.05 -12.01 -4.95
N GLU A 374 21.28 -10.93 -5.08
CA GLU A 374 21.63 -9.63 -4.49
C GLU A 374 21.62 -9.69 -2.96
N ALA A 375 20.61 -10.32 -2.36
CA ALA A 375 20.53 -10.46 -0.91
C ALA A 375 21.69 -11.32 -0.38
N HIS A 376 22.01 -12.43 -1.05
CA HIS A 376 23.18 -13.25 -0.73
C HIS A 376 24.49 -12.44 -0.78
N GLN A 377 24.75 -11.72 -1.88
CA GLN A 377 25.97 -10.91 -2.06
C GLN A 377 26.06 -9.76 -1.03
N ARG A 378 24.94 -9.09 -0.74
CA ARG A 378 24.91 -8.00 0.25
C ARG A 378 25.12 -8.53 1.66
N CYS A 379 24.52 -9.66 2.01
CA CYS A 379 24.72 -10.31 3.30
C CYS A 379 26.21 -10.57 3.56
N ALA A 380 26.90 -11.20 2.60
CA ALA A 380 28.33 -11.48 2.71
C ALA A 380 29.16 -10.20 2.95
N LYS A 381 28.88 -9.11 2.22
CA LYS A 381 29.57 -7.82 2.39
C LYS A 381 29.29 -7.17 3.75
N ILE A 382 28.04 -7.17 4.20
CA ILE A 382 27.64 -6.58 5.49
C ILE A 382 28.32 -7.34 6.63
N VAL A 383 28.19 -8.65 6.64
CA VAL A 383 28.74 -9.51 7.69
C VAL A 383 30.27 -9.48 7.69
N GLN A 384 30.92 -9.39 6.52
CA GLN A 384 32.37 -9.19 6.46
C GLN A 384 32.82 -7.86 7.09
N LYS A 385 32.03 -6.79 6.92
CA LYS A 385 32.37 -5.44 7.38
C LYS A 385 32.11 -5.24 8.87
N ILE A 386 30.96 -5.71 9.37
CA ILE A 386 30.47 -5.40 10.73
C ILE A 386 30.06 -6.62 11.56
N GLY A 387 30.08 -7.83 11.00
CA GLY A 387 29.69 -9.03 11.73
C GLY A 387 30.77 -9.52 12.68
N GLY A 388 30.39 -10.14 13.79
CA GLY A 388 31.32 -10.84 14.67
C GLY A 388 31.82 -12.17 14.09
N VAL A 389 32.55 -12.95 14.88
CA VAL A 389 33.12 -14.23 14.44
C VAL A 389 32.02 -15.27 14.27
N GLY A 390 31.08 -15.33 15.23
CA GLY A 390 29.93 -16.21 15.17
C GLY A 390 28.98 -15.87 14.02
N GLU A 391 28.66 -14.59 13.84
CA GLU A 391 27.83 -14.09 12.74
C GLU A 391 28.45 -14.38 11.36
N ARG A 392 29.77 -14.19 11.22
CA ARG A 392 30.51 -14.55 9.98
C ARG A 392 30.47 -16.04 9.68
N ARG A 393 30.68 -16.88 10.70
CA ARG A 393 30.59 -18.33 10.57
C ARG A 393 29.18 -18.73 10.12
N ARG A 394 28.14 -18.25 10.80
CA ARG A 394 26.74 -18.53 10.47
C ARG A 394 26.38 -18.08 9.06
N ALA A 395 26.78 -16.88 8.66
CA ALA A 395 26.51 -16.37 7.33
C ALA A 395 27.14 -17.21 6.21
N ARG A 396 28.33 -17.77 6.44
CA ARG A 396 28.95 -18.72 5.50
C ARG A 396 28.19 -20.06 5.48
N ALA A 397 28.01 -20.64 6.67
CA ALA A 397 27.40 -21.94 6.86
C ALA A 397 25.95 -22.01 6.32
N LEU A 398 25.20 -20.91 6.37
CA LEU A 398 23.83 -20.81 5.88
C LEU A 398 23.68 -21.23 4.40
N PHE A 399 24.71 -21.05 3.56
CA PHE A 399 24.67 -21.37 2.14
C PHE A 399 25.44 -22.64 1.77
N GLU A 400 26.09 -23.31 2.74
CA GLU A 400 26.87 -24.53 2.52
C GLU A 400 26.00 -25.78 2.69
N PRO A 401 26.06 -26.77 1.77
CA PRO A 401 25.25 -27.99 1.87
C PRO A 401 25.39 -28.75 3.19
N ASP A 402 26.61 -28.82 3.72
CA ASP A 402 26.94 -29.47 4.99
C ASP A 402 27.13 -28.46 6.14
N GLY A 403 26.59 -27.24 5.98
CA GLY A 403 26.80 -26.13 6.90
C GLY A 403 25.96 -26.18 8.18
N ALA A 404 25.02 -27.12 8.33
CA ALA A 404 24.07 -27.13 9.44
C ALA A 404 24.75 -27.10 10.82
N GLN A 405 25.70 -28.01 11.05
CA GLN A 405 26.48 -28.05 12.30
C GLN A 405 27.20 -26.73 12.57
N ALA A 406 27.85 -26.17 11.54
CA ALA A 406 28.57 -24.91 11.63
C ALA A 406 27.64 -23.69 11.72
N PHE A 407 26.37 -23.78 11.34
CA PHE A 407 25.39 -22.71 11.54
C PHE A 407 24.87 -22.70 12.99
N TRP A 408 24.54 -23.87 13.51
CA TRP A 408 23.93 -24.01 14.83
C TRP A 408 24.94 -24.05 15.99
N GLU A 409 26.24 -24.13 15.73
CA GLU A 409 27.28 -24.07 16.77
C GLU A 409 27.13 -22.80 17.64
N GLY A 410 27.07 -23.00 18.96
CA GLY A 410 26.92 -21.93 19.95
C GLY A 410 25.52 -21.29 19.98
N SER A 411 24.56 -21.81 19.22
CA SER A 411 23.17 -21.37 19.24
C SER A 411 22.43 -21.93 20.46
N ARG A 412 21.46 -21.17 20.98
CA ARG A 412 20.47 -21.66 21.95
C ARG A 412 19.45 -22.65 21.36
N PHE A 413 19.46 -22.79 20.03
CA PHE A 413 18.60 -23.72 19.26
C PHE A 413 19.40 -24.89 18.69
N GLY A 414 18.75 -26.05 18.53
CA GLY A 414 19.36 -27.27 18.00
C GLY A 414 19.43 -27.34 16.46
N GLU A 415 20.20 -28.30 15.93
CA GLU A 415 20.59 -28.41 14.50
C GLU A 415 19.42 -28.58 13.50
N ALA A 416 18.24 -28.93 14.00
CA ALA A 416 17.02 -29.14 13.20
C ALA A 416 15.82 -28.32 13.70
N TYR A 417 16.07 -27.19 14.37
CA TYR A 417 14.98 -26.37 14.94
C TYR A 417 14.00 -25.88 13.87
N ILE A 418 14.54 -25.43 12.72
CA ILE A 418 13.78 -25.18 11.49
C ILE A 418 14.32 -26.12 10.40
N PRO A 419 13.64 -27.25 10.12
CA PRO A 419 14.06 -28.18 9.09
C PRO A 419 14.14 -27.52 7.71
N GLY A 420 15.20 -27.81 6.95
CA GLY A 420 15.39 -27.29 5.60
C GLY A 420 15.93 -25.87 5.49
N LEU A 421 16.16 -25.17 6.61
CA LEU A 421 16.71 -23.80 6.60
C LEU A 421 18.14 -23.72 6.03
N VAL A 422 18.95 -24.75 6.29
CA VAL A 422 20.34 -24.86 5.83
C VAL A 422 20.45 -26.12 4.94
N PRO A 423 20.92 -26.01 3.68
CA PRO A 423 21.38 -24.80 3.00
C PRO A 423 20.23 -23.92 2.47
N LEU A 424 20.41 -22.60 2.58
CA LEU A 424 19.58 -21.58 1.93
C LEU A 424 19.90 -21.53 0.43
N GLN A 425 18.89 -21.75 -0.41
CA GLN A 425 19.06 -21.78 -1.86
C GLN A 425 19.07 -20.36 -2.45
N VAL A 426 19.81 -20.16 -3.56
CA VAL A 426 19.90 -18.87 -4.24
C VAL A 426 19.33 -18.99 -5.64
N TYR A 427 18.41 -18.10 -6.01
CA TYR A 427 17.88 -18.07 -7.38
C TYR A 427 19.00 -17.84 -8.41
N SER A 428 18.90 -18.44 -9.59
CA SER A 428 19.96 -18.32 -10.61
C SER A 428 20.02 -16.95 -11.28
N GLU A 429 18.91 -16.20 -11.30
CA GLU A 429 18.78 -14.90 -11.96
C GLU A 429 18.55 -13.77 -10.95
N HIS A 430 18.99 -12.55 -11.28
CA HIS A 430 18.76 -11.37 -10.42
C HIS A 430 17.31 -10.89 -10.45
N ILE A 431 16.60 -11.10 -11.56
CA ILE A 431 15.20 -10.68 -11.77
C ILE A 431 14.48 -11.85 -12.45
N PRO A 432 13.23 -12.16 -12.08
CA PRO A 432 12.47 -13.20 -12.77
C PRO A 432 12.23 -12.85 -14.23
N THR A 433 12.44 -13.81 -15.14
CA THR A 433 12.15 -13.67 -16.58
C THR A 433 10.63 -13.57 -16.88
N VAL A 434 9.76 -13.85 -15.90
CA VAL A 434 8.30 -13.81 -16.05
C VAL A 434 7.82 -12.40 -16.44
N ALA A 435 7.21 -12.28 -17.63
CA ALA A 435 6.69 -11.01 -18.15
C ALA A 435 5.34 -10.62 -17.53
N SER A 436 4.49 -11.60 -17.21
CA SER A 436 3.18 -11.44 -16.59
C SER A 436 2.82 -12.69 -15.79
N LEU A 437 2.10 -12.54 -14.68
CA LEU A 437 1.48 -13.68 -13.99
C LEU A 437 0.40 -14.27 -14.91
N SER A 438 0.54 -15.52 -15.33
CA SER A 438 -0.47 -16.21 -16.16
C SER A 438 -1.69 -16.59 -15.32
N GLY A 439 -2.87 -16.24 -15.81
CA GLY A 439 -4.18 -16.56 -15.24
C GLY A 439 -5.31 -16.00 -16.13
N SER A 440 -6.41 -16.75 -16.25
CA SER A 440 -7.68 -16.22 -16.78
C SER A 440 -8.18 -15.04 -15.92
N LYS A 441 -9.28 -14.37 -16.30
CA LYS A 441 -9.86 -13.25 -15.54
C LYS A 441 -9.79 -13.50 -14.02
N PRO A 442 -9.25 -12.56 -13.23
CA PRO A 442 -9.01 -12.79 -11.81
C PRO A 442 -10.34 -13.06 -11.11
N THR A 443 -10.48 -14.26 -10.54
CA THR A 443 -11.72 -14.70 -9.89
C THR A 443 -11.70 -14.50 -8.38
N ILE A 444 -10.51 -14.31 -7.76
CA ILE A 444 -10.34 -14.27 -6.29
C ILE A 444 -9.42 -13.10 -5.90
N SER A 445 -9.68 -12.47 -4.75
CA SER A 445 -9.02 -11.24 -4.30
C SER A 445 -7.52 -11.39 -3.99
N HIS A 446 -7.04 -12.59 -3.65
CA HIS A 446 -5.62 -12.86 -3.43
C HIS A 446 -4.81 -12.79 -4.73
N GLU A 447 -5.35 -13.30 -5.84
CA GLU A 447 -4.73 -13.19 -7.16
C GLU A 447 -4.64 -11.72 -7.63
N ILE A 448 -5.68 -10.95 -7.33
CA ILE A 448 -5.71 -9.49 -7.54
C ILE A 448 -4.56 -8.82 -6.78
N PHE A 449 -4.38 -9.14 -5.50
CA PHE A 449 -3.31 -8.58 -4.69
C PHE A 449 -1.92 -8.94 -5.25
N ALA A 450 -1.70 -10.22 -5.57
CA ALA A 450 -0.45 -10.71 -6.14
C ALA A 450 -0.11 -9.98 -7.45
N ARG A 451 -1.06 -9.85 -8.38
CA ARG A 451 -0.86 -9.11 -9.64
C ARG A 451 -0.49 -7.65 -9.41
N ARG A 452 -1.16 -6.96 -8.48
CA ARG A 452 -0.84 -5.57 -8.12
C ARG A 452 0.57 -5.47 -7.54
N LEU A 453 0.93 -6.38 -6.63
CA LEU A 453 2.25 -6.38 -6.00
C LEU A 453 3.35 -6.64 -7.02
N PHE A 454 3.19 -7.64 -7.90
CA PHE A 454 4.11 -7.93 -9.00
C PHE A 454 4.34 -6.69 -9.86
N ARG A 455 3.25 -6.05 -10.30
CA ARG A 455 3.32 -4.88 -11.15
C ARG A 455 4.00 -3.70 -10.46
N THR A 456 3.57 -3.38 -9.24
CA THR A 456 4.17 -2.28 -8.48
C THR A 456 5.67 -2.53 -8.31
N CYS A 457 6.09 -3.75 -7.98
CA CYS A 457 7.51 -4.07 -7.90
C CYS A 457 8.23 -3.86 -9.25
N ARG A 458 7.65 -4.28 -10.38
CA ARG A 458 8.23 -4.02 -11.72
C ARG A 458 8.34 -2.53 -12.04
N ILE A 459 7.33 -1.74 -11.72
CA ILE A 459 7.34 -0.29 -11.93
C ILE A 459 8.42 0.34 -11.06
N LEU A 460 8.45 0.02 -9.76
CA LEU A 460 9.43 0.55 -8.81
C LEU A 460 10.87 0.22 -9.21
N LEU A 461 11.09 -0.94 -9.85
CA LEU A 461 12.40 -1.37 -10.36
C LEU A 461 12.70 -0.90 -11.79
N SER A 462 11.75 -0.25 -12.47
CA SER A 462 11.95 0.20 -13.86
C SER A 462 12.92 1.40 -13.94
N PRO A 463 13.77 1.48 -14.99
CA PRO A 463 14.71 2.59 -15.14
C PRO A 463 14.03 3.96 -15.19
N SER A 464 12.88 4.06 -15.86
CA SER A 464 12.12 5.31 -15.98
C SER A 464 11.60 5.81 -14.64
N HIS A 465 11.12 4.91 -13.77
CA HIS A 465 10.67 5.27 -12.43
C HIS A 465 11.83 5.66 -11.51
N ALA A 466 12.95 4.91 -11.60
CA ALA A 466 14.18 5.22 -10.89
C ALA A 466 14.75 6.61 -11.25
N GLU A 467 14.72 6.96 -12.53
CA GLU A 467 15.10 8.28 -13.05
C GLU A 467 14.15 9.38 -12.56
N ALA A 468 12.84 9.13 -12.59
CA ALA A 468 11.83 10.08 -12.11
C ALA A 468 11.99 10.36 -10.61
N GLN A 469 12.23 9.34 -9.80
CA GLN A 469 12.50 9.50 -8.37
C GLN A 469 13.82 10.24 -8.09
N ALA A 470 14.87 9.97 -8.87
CA ALA A 470 16.15 10.67 -8.74
C ALA A 470 16.03 12.16 -9.07
N ARG A 471 15.27 12.52 -10.11
CA ARG A 471 14.93 13.91 -10.44
C ARG A 471 14.18 14.60 -9.30
N LEU A 472 13.21 13.93 -8.70
CA LEU A 472 12.47 14.47 -7.55
C LEU A 472 13.36 14.70 -6.32
N LYS A 473 14.35 13.83 -6.09
CA LYS A 473 15.29 13.91 -4.97
C LYS A 473 16.48 14.84 -5.24
N GLY A 474 16.57 15.46 -6.43
CA GLY A 474 17.69 16.32 -6.82
C GLY A 474 19.02 15.58 -6.97
N THR A 475 18.99 14.25 -7.13
CA THR A 475 20.19 13.41 -7.26
C THR A 475 20.45 13.09 -8.73
N ALA A 476 21.70 13.26 -9.20
CA ALA A 476 22.09 12.99 -10.59
C ALA A 476 22.10 11.49 -10.98
N VAL A 477 21.92 10.58 -10.03
CA VAL A 477 21.98 9.12 -10.24
C VAL A 477 20.59 8.49 -10.04
N PRO A 478 20.04 7.76 -11.04
CA PRO A 478 18.77 7.03 -10.94
C PRO A 478 18.76 6.01 -9.79
N LEU A 479 17.78 6.10 -8.89
CA LEU A 479 17.59 5.16 -7.77
C LEU A 479 16.99 3.85 -8.30
N GLY A 480 17.80 3.05 -8.99
CA GLY A 480 17.39 1.80 -9.66
C GLY A 480 18.55 1.05 -10.31
N TYR A 481 19.63 1.77 -10.60
CA TYR A 481 20.97 1.22 -10.78
C TYR A 481 21.85 1.86 -9.70
N ALA A 482 21.88 1.27 -8.51
CA ALA A 482 23.18 1.17 -7.87
C ALA A 482 23.96 0.24 -8.80
N THR A 483 24.65 0.85 -9.74
CA THR A 483 25.67 0.24 -10.58
C THR A 483 26.44 -0.75 -9.74
N GLU A 484 26.76 -1.88 -10.34
CA GLU A 484 27.90 -2.65 -9.89
C GLU A 484 29.02 -1.68 -9.44
N LEU A 485 29.48 -1.85 -8.20
CA LEU A 485 30.71 -1.25 -7.72
C LEU A 485 30.73 0.30 -7.75
N GLY A 486 29.99 0.94 -6.84
CA GLY A 486 30.38 2.29 -6.39
C GLY A 486 31.64 2.22 -5.50
N PRO A 487 32.59 3.18 -5.60
CA PRO A 487 33.80 3.19 -4.79
C PRO A 487 33.47 3.40 -3.30
N PRO A 488 34.35 2.98 -2.38
CA PRO A 488 34.11 3.04 -0.95
C PRO A 488 34.08 4.51 -0.52
N GLY A 489 32.88 5.06 -0.31
CA GLY A 489 32.75 6.29 0.44
C GLY A 489 32.93 6.00 1.93
N ASP A 490 33.94 6.60 2.54
CA ASP A 490 34.30 6.52 3.97
C ASP A 490 33.23 7.13 4.88
N THR A 491 32.06 6.53 4.93
CA THR A 491 31.04 6.81 5.94
C THR A 491 30.51 5.49 6.51
N PRO A 492 30.38 5.35 7.85
CA PRO A 492 29.87 4.14 8.45
C PRO A 492 28.39 3.99 8.09
N LEU A 493 28.11 3.12 7.11
CA LEU A 493 26.79 2.59 6.83
C LEU A 493 26.36 1.70 8.00
N ALA A 494 25.87 2.32 9.08
CA ALA A 494 24.99 1.61 9.99
C ALA A 494 23.72 1.23 9.22
N PRO A 495 23.21 -0.01 9.36
CA PRO A 495 21.88 -0.33 8.87
C PRO A 495 20.90 0.54 9.65
N SER A 496 20.33 1.54 8.97
CA SER A 496 19.27 2.40 9.49
C SER A 496 18.03 1.54 9.73
N ILE A 497 17.94 0.97 10.92
CA ILE A 497 16.75 0.31 11.41
C ILE A 497 15.90 1.41 12.01
N ASP A 498 14.79 1.74 11.36
CA ASP A 498 13.74 2.59 11.93
C ASP A 498 13.16 1.86 13.14
N THR A 499 13.77 2.06 14.32
CA THR A 499 13.11 1.76 15.58
C THR A 499 11.96 2.75 15.72
N CYS A 500 10.74 2.25 15.96
CA CYS A 500 9.51 3.03 16.16
C CYS A 500 9.55 3.95 17.41
N THR A 501 10.48 4.90 17.46
CA THR A 501 10.51 5.98 18.44
C THR A 501 10.46 7.32 17.70
N PRO A 502 9.50 8.20 17.99
CA PRO A 502 9.42 9.51 17.35
C PRO A 502 10.63 10.36 17.77
N SER A 503 11.53 10.66 16.84
CA SER A 503 12.58 11.66 17.07
C SER A 503 11.94 13.05 17.25
N PRO A 504 12.33 13.83 18.29
CA PRO A 504 11.85 15.18 18.50
C PRO A 504 12.56 16.13 17.54
N SER A 505 12.09 16.20 16.30
CA SER A 505 12.40 17.28 15.36
C SER A 505 11.18 17.54 14.47
N VAL A 506 10.03 17.72 15.12
CA VAL A 506 8.86 18.36 14.53
C VAL A 506 9.09 19.85 14.60
N LEU A 507 9.67 20.46 13.56
CA LEU A 507 9.57 21.90 13.22
C LEU A 507 10.37 22.21 11.93
N ALA A 508 10.01 21.58 10.80
CA ALA A 508 10.24 22.14 9.45
C ALA A 508 9.48 21.29 8.42
N GLY A 509 8.78 21.95 7.50
CA GLY A 509 7.86 21.32 6.56
C GLY A 509 8.48 20.27 5.61
N SER A 510 7.63 19.29 5.26
CA SER A 510 7.68 18.39 4.10
C SER A 510 8.96 17.58 3.85
N ARG A 511 9.08 16.39 4.47
CA ARG A 511 9.79 15.23 3.88
C ARG A 511 9.19 13.90 4.39
N PRO A 512 8.58 13.05 3.55
CA PRO A 512 8.31 11.68 3.94
C PRO A 512 9.63 10.88 3.88
N ASN A 513 10.18 10.52 5.03
CA ASN A 513 11.26 9.53 5.14
C ASN A 513 10.69 8.14 4.79
N THR A 514 10.79 7.72 3.53
CA THR A 514 10.53 6.33 3.12
C THR A 514 11.73 5.80 2.33
N ARG A 515 12.71 5.20 3.02
CA ARG A 515 13.83 4.50 2.38
C ARG A 515 13.35 3.15 1.84
N LEU A 516 12.58 3.19 0.74
CA LEU A 516 12.29 2.00 -0.06
C LEU A 516 13.61 1.36 -0.52
N THR A 517 13.85 0.10 -0.18
CA THR A 517 15.08 -0.58 -0.60
C THR A 517 14.85 -1.47 -1.82
N ALA A 518 15.67 -1.27 -2.86
CA ALA A 518 15.52 -2.01 -4.11
C ALA A 518 15.71 -3.53 -3.96
N HIS A 519 16.49 -3.99 -2.97
CA HIS A 519 16.65 -5.42 -2.68
C HIS A 519 15.35 -6.03 -2.15
N THR A 520 14.64 -5.35 -1.23
CA THR A 520 13.36 -5.84 -0.69
C THR A 520 12.29 -5.88 -1.77
N VAL A 521 12.24 -4.88 -2.65
CA VAL A 521 11.33 -4.88 -3.81
C VAL A 521 11.62 -6.05 -4.77
N ARG A 522 12.90 -6.39 -5.00
CA ARG A 522 13.27 -7.58 -5.81
C ARG A 522 12.90 -8.89 -5.13
N SER A 523 13.07 -9.00 -3.80
CA SER A 523 12.63 -10.16 -3.03
C SER A 523 11.12 -10.37 -3.15
N MET A 524 10.32 -9.30 -3.04
CA MET A 524 8.87 -9.33 -3.26
C MET A 524 8.51 -9.71 -4.70
N LEU A 525 9.23 -9.16 -5.69
CA LEU A 525 9.02 -9.52 -7.10
C LEU A 525 9.26 -11.01 -7.33
N TRP A 526 10.35 -11.58 -6.80
CA TRP A 526 10.64 -13.01 -6.89
C TRP A 526 9.58 -13.87 -6.22
N GLY A 527 9.15 -13.48 -5.01
CA GLY A 527 8.14 -14.23 -4.28
C GLY A 527 6.82 -14.32 -5.05
N VAL A 528 6.34 -13.18 -5.54
CA VAL A 528 5.10 -13.15 -6.32
C VAL A 528 5.25 -13.85 -7.67
N SER A 529 6.37 -13.66 -8.36
CA SER A 529 6.62 -14.29 -9.68
C SER A 529 6.68 -15.81 -9.58
N SER A 530 7.24 -16.31 -8.49
CA SER A 530 7.43 -17.75 -8.27
C SER A 530 6.28 -18.38 -7.50
N ARG A 531 5.23 -17.60 -7.17
CA ARG A 531 4.14 -18.03 -6.30
C ARG A 531 4.70 -18.65 -5.01
N VAL A 532 5.39 -17.85 -4.21
CA VAL A 532 5.92 -18.21 -2.88
C VAL A 532 5.80 -17.04 -1.92
N THR A 533 5.60 -17.32 -0.63
CA THR A 533 5.59 -16.31 0.43
C THR A 533 6.95 -15.62 0.51
N THR A 534 6.95 -14.28 0.47
CA THR A 534 8.16 -13.49 0.78
C THR A 534 8.18 -13.16 2.26
N LEU A 535 9.26 -13.54 2.95
CA LEU A 535 9.49 -13.21 4.34
C LEU A 535 10.51 -12.08 4.46
N THR A 536 10.13 -10.98 5.13
CA THR A 536 10.97 -9.78 5.29
C THR A 536 10.79 -9.17 6.67
N ALA A 537 11.83 -8.54 7.18
CA ALA A 537 11.75 -7.74 8.40
C ALA A 537 11.66 -6.21 8.08
N ASN A 538 11.64 -5.85 6.80
CA ASN A 538 11.65 -4.46 6.34
C ASN A 538 10.23 -3.90 6.20
N ARG A 539 9.57 -3.66 7.35
CA ARG A 539 8.20 -3.10 7.45
C ARG A 539 8.05 -1.80 6.66
N ALA A 540 9.05 -0.92 6.70
CA ALA A 540 9.01 0.38 6.03
C ALA A 540 8.90 0.23 4.49
N SER A 541 9.67 -0.68 3.90
CA SER A 541 9.60 -0.94 2.46
C SER A 541 8.28 -1.59 2.07
N VAL A 542 7.75 -2.51 2.89
CA VAL A 542 6.42 -3.11 2.68
C VAL A 542 5.35 -2.01 2.65
N ARG A 543 5.30 -1.12 3.65
CA ARG A 543 4.35 0.02 3.67
C ARG A 543 4.49 0.93 2.46
N ALA A 544 5.72 1.23 2.05
CA ALA A 544 5.98 2.07 0.88
C ALA A 544 5.46 1.41 -0.41
N VAL A 545 5.73 0.12 -0.62
CA VAL A 545 5.22 -0.63 -1.79
C VAL A 545 3.69 -0.66 -1.80
N LEU A 546 3.06 -0.93 -0.67
CA LEU A 546 1.60 -0.97 -0.56
C LEU A 546 0.94 0.39 -0.81
N ARG A 547 1.59 1.48 -0.37
CA ARG A 547 1.15 2.85 -0.69
C ARG A 547 1.21 3.09 -2.20
N GLU A 548 2.30 2.70 -2.85
CA GLU A 548 2.45 2.82 -4.30
C GLU A 548 1.46 1.94 -5.05
N MET A 549 1.16 0.73 -4.56
CA MET A 549 0.10 -0.12 -5.09
C MET A 549 -1.26 0.60 -5.09
N LYS A 550 -1.60 1.34 -4.03
CA LYS A 550 -2.82 2.14 -3.97
C LYS A 550 -2.80 3.30 -4.97
N ILE A 551 -1.69 4.04 -5.05
CA ILE A 551 -1.53 5.16 -5.99
C ILE A 551 -1.71 4.67 -7.43
N LEU A 552 -1.03 3.59 -7.80
CA LEU A 552 -1.08 3.01 -9.15
C LEU A 552 -2.44 2.39 -9.48
N ALA A 553 -3.16 1.88 -8.49
CA ALA A 553 -4.55 1.46 -8.64
C ALA A 553 -5.53 2.65 -8.79
N GLY A 554 -5.03 3.90 -8.77
CA GLY A 554 -5.84 5.11 -8.82
C GLY A 554 -6.62 5.36 -7.53
N ILE A 555 -6.26 4.74 -6.41
CA ILE A 555 -6.98 4.84 -5.12
C ILE A 555 -6.56 6.11 -4.35
N GLY A 556 -5.47 6.79 -4.74
CA GLY A 556 -4.96 7.97 -4.03
C GLY A 556 -5.34 9.33 -4.63
N SER A 557 -6.10 10.16 -3.88
CA SER A 557 -5.67 11.50 -3.41
C SER A 557 -6.75 12.19 -2.54
N ASN A 558 -6.56 12.19 -1.23
CA ASN A 558 -6.71 13.33 -0.32
C ASN A 558 -6.22 12.87 1.05
N ILE A 559 -5.29 13.62 1.61
CA ILE A 559 -4.53 13.29 2.83
C ILE A 559 -5.50 13.26 4.01
N GLU A 560 -5.71 12.08 4.60
CA GLU A 560 -6.16 11.93 5.99
C GLU A 560 -5.33 10.81 6.63
N GLU A 561 -4.52 11.19 7.62
CA GLU A 561 -3.80 10.26 8.47
C GLU A 561 -4.80 9.51 9.40
N PRO A 562 -4.66 8.19 9.63
CA PRO A 562 -5.50 7.48 10.59
C PRO A 562 -4.89 7.53 12.01
N GLY A 563 -5.73 7.86 12.99
CA GLY A 563 -5.42 7.77 14.42
C GLY A 563 -5.48 6.33 14.96
N GLU A 564 -4.73 6.12 16.05
CA GLU A 564 -4.51 4.85 16.75
C GLU A 564 -5.75 4.34 17.52
N VAL A 565 -6.06 3.04 17.42
CA VAL A 565 -6.89 2.29 18.37
C VAL A 565 -6.34 0.86 18.52
N ARG A 566 -6.36 0.36 19.77
CA ARG A 566 -5.73 -0.87 20.29
C ARG A 566 -6.53 -2.16 20.02
N GLU A 567 -5.83 -3.26 19.77
CA GLU A 567 -6.33 -4.64 19.59
C GLU A 567 -6.31 -5.47 20.89
N ASN A 568 -7.07 -6.58 20.92
CA ASN A 568 -6.86 -7.75 21.80
C ASN A 568 -7.35 -9.07 21.12
N ASP A 569 -6.45 -10.07 21.16
CA ASP A 569 -6.52 -11.55 21.24
C ASP A 569 -7.21 -12.48 20.20
N ILE A 570 -6.47 -13.53 19.80
CA ILE A 570 -6.83 -14.70 18.95
C ILE A 570 -6.41 -16.01 19.64
N ASN A 571 -7.16 -17.12 19.45
CA ASN A 571 -6.69 -18.51 19.70
C ASN A 571 -7.31 -19.57 18.74
N GLY A 572 -6.46 -20.35 18.04
CA GLY A 572 -6.46 -21.85 17.98
C GLY A 572 -7.24 -22.71 16.94
N ALA A 573 -6.47 -23.36 16.00
CA ALA A 573 -6.56 -24.74 15.40
C ALA A 573 -7.75 -25.14 14.45
N ASN A 574 -7.71 -26.07 13.47
CA ASN A 574 -6.74 -27.03 12.85
C ASN A 574 -7.32 -27.65 11.52
N GLY A 575 -6.45 -28.12 10.59
CA GLY A 575 -6.67 -29.10 9.47
C GLY A 575 -7.37 -28.58 8.19
N ASN A 576 -7.10 -28.98 6.93
CA ASN A 576 -6.20 -29.94 6.25
C ASN A 576 -6.19 -29.59 4.73
N GLU A 577 -5.24 -30.19 3.99
CA GLU A 577 -5.07 -30.28 2.52
C GLU A 577 -4.18 -29.23 1.81
N GLU A 578 -3.44 -29.72 0.79
CA GLU A 578 -2.37 -29.01 0.09
C GLU A 578 -2.93 -28.04 -0.95
N VAL A 579 -2.56 -26.77 -0.82
CA VAL A 579 -3.23 -25.65 -1.49
C VAL A 579 -2.17 -24.70 -2.08
N GLU A 580 -2.41 -24.22 -3.30
CA GLU A 580 -1.45 -23.41 -4.07
C GLU A 580 -1.45 -21.94 -3.60
N VAL A 581 -0.44 -21.17 -4.02
CA VAL A 581 -0.30 -19.78 -3.59
C VAL A 581 -1.36 -18.90 -4.24
N GLY A 582 -2.17 -18.26 -3.40
CA GLY A 582 -3.29 -17.43 -3.85
C GLY A 582 -4.66 -18.12 -3.72
N ASP A 583 -4.69 -19.35 -3.23
CA ASP A 583 -5.91 -19.96 -2.71
C ASP A 583 -6.21 -19.48 -1.27
N ASP A 584 -7.44 -19.70 -0.81
CA ASP A 584 -7.91 -19.28 0.51
C ASP A 584 -6.97 -19.80 1.62
N GLY A 585 -6.33 -18.89 2.34
CA GLY A 585 -5.48 -19.22 3.49
C GLY A 585 -3.96 -19.23 3.23
N VAL A 586 -3.46 -18.81 2.07
CA VAL A 586 -2.00 -18.70 1.82
C VAL A 586 -1.50 -17.25 1.77
N ALA A 587 -0.46 -16.93 2.55
CA ALA A 587 0.13 -15.60 2.62
C ALA A 587 1.09 -15.32 1.45
N VAL A 588 0.98 -14.14 0.83
CA VAL A 588 1.90 -13.63 -0.19
C VAL A 588 3.11 -12.96 0.45
N LEU A 589 2.88 -12.21 1.53
CA LEU A 589 3.90 -11.51 2.30
C LEU A 589 3.81 -11.96 3.76
N TRP A 590 4.95 -12.16 4.39
CA TRP A 590 5.06 -12.38 5.83
C TRP A 590 6.09 -11.39 6.38
N VAL A 591 5.66 -10.57 7.33
CA VAL A 591 6.49 -9.49 7.87
C VAL A 591 6.72 -9.68 9.35
N VAL A 592 8.00 -9.77 9.71
CA VAL A 592 8.47 -9.99 11.08
C VAL A 592 9.16 -8.75 11.62
N GLU A 593 9.54 -8.77 12.89
CA GLU A 593 10.31 -7.69 13.48
C GLU A 593 11.76 -7.63 12.94
N PRO A 594 12.30 -6.41 12.73
CA PRO A 594 13.68 -6.23 12.30
C PRO A 594 14.66 -6.76 13.34
N ARG A 595 15.75 -7.34 12.83
CA ARG A 595 16.90 -7.72 13.64
C ARG A 595 18.21 -7.21 13.03
N SER A 596 19.09 -6.64 13.85
CA SER A 596 20.46 -6.24 13.47
C SER A 596 21.51 -7.27 13.84
N LEU A 597 22.69 -7.20 13.22
CA LEU A 597 23.93 -7.76 13.76
C LEU A 597 24.28 -7.06 15.07
N ALA A 598 24.83 -7.81 16.02
CA ALA A 598 24.98 -7.35 17.40
C ALA A 598 26.23 -7.89 18.12
N GLU A 599 26.89 -8.94 17.59
CA GLU A 599 27.99 -9.62 18.28
C GLU A 599 29.11 -8.66 18.70
N GLN A 600 29.56 -7.80 17.78
CA GLN A 600 30.65 -6.83 18.04
C GLN A 600 30.25 -5.69 18.99
N MET A 601 28.97 -5.55 19.30
CA MET A 601 28.44 -4.50 20.18
C MET A 601 28.13 -4.99 21.59
N ARG A 602 28.36 -6.28 21.85
CA ARG A 602 28.18 -6.83 23.19
C ARG A 602 29.30 -6.38 24.11
N SER A 603 28.94 -5.92 25.31
CA SER A 603 29.89 -5.47 26.31
C SER A 603 30.88 -6.56 26.72
N ASP A 604 30.44 -7.82 26.80
CA ASP A 604 31.29 -8.96 27.18
C ASP A 604 32.29 -9.39 26.09
N VAL A 605 31.92 -9.25 24.81
CA VAL A 605 32.82 -9.53 23.68
C VAL A 605 33.89 -8.44 23.55
N VAL A 606 33.51 -7.17 23.73
CA VAL A 606 34.46 -6.05 23.68
C VAL A 606 35.46 -6.11 24.84
N ASN A 607 35.00 -6.41 26.06
CA ASN A 607 35.87 -6.55 27.23
C ASN A 607 36.87 -7.71 27.09
N ALA A 608 36.51 -8.80 26.40
CA ALA A 608 37.41 -9.92 26.15
C ALA A 608 38.51 -9.58 25.12
N GLY A 609 38.24 -8.66 24.19
CA GLY A 609 39.21 -8.20 23.18
C GLY A 609 40.30 -7.28 23.73
N GLU A 610 40.04 -6.54 24.81
CA GLU A 610 41.03 -5.69 25.48
C GLU A 610 42.11 -6.49 26.23
N GLY A 611 41.91 -7.78 26.48
CA GLY A 611 42.85 -8.65 27.19
C GLY A 611 43.87 -9.40 26.32
N VAL A 612 43.82 -9.26 24.98
CA VAL A 612 44.63 -10.08 24.04
C VAL A 612 45.79 -9.30 23.41
N ASN A 613 45.92 -8.00 23.70
CA ASN A 613 47.10 -7.19 23.36
C ASN A 613 47.78 -6.64 24.63
N ALA A 614 48.28 -7.53 25.47
CA ALA A 614 49.20 -7.22 26.57
C ALA A 614 50.53 -7.96 26.38
#